data_AF-A0A0F0GT63-F1
#
_entry.id   AF-A0A0F0GT63-F1
#
_cell.length_a   1.000
_cell.length_b   1.000
_cell.length_c   1.000
_cell.angle_alpha   90.00
_cell.angle_beta   90.00
_cell.angle_gamma   90.00
#
_symmetry.space_group_name_H-M   'P 1'
#
loop_
_entity.id
_entity.type
_entity.pdbx_description
1 polymer ?
#
loop_
_entity_poly.entity_id
_entity_poly.type
_entity_poly.pdbx_seq_one_letter_code
_entity_poly.pdbx_strand_id
1 'polypeptide(L)'
;MPAARFAGLLTHALAVVHPQLVAAVGIGLSPRPAGELRTALLALAQRDGIRVRDVLFADASRRTTALNAYVSGFGATRRIVAYDTLL
;
A
#
# COMPACT_ATOMS: atom_id res chain seq x y z
N MET A 1 -21.68 14.67 -28.46
CA MET A 1 -20.52 13.93 -27.91
C MET A 1 -19.89 14.45 -26.59
N PRO A 2 -20.26 15.60 -25.98
CA PRO A 2 -19.59 16.04 -24.73
C PRO A 2 -19.94 15.18 -23.51
N ALA A 3 -21.17 14.65 -23.45
CA ALA A 3 -21.60 13.77 -22.36
C ALA A 3 -20.81 12.46 -22.27
N ALA A 4 -20.46 11.85 -23.41
CA ALA A 4 -19.66 10.62 -23.45
C ALA A 4 -18.22 10.83 -22.97
N ARG A 5 -17.62 11.99 -23.29
CA ARG A 5 -16.29 12.38 -22.81
C ARG A 5 -16.27 12.60 -21.29
N PHE A 6 -17.32 13.25 -20.77
CA PHE A 6 -17.47 13.45 -19.33
C PHE A 6 -17.63 12.14 -18.58
N ALA A 7 -18.48 11.23 -19.06
CA ALA A 7 -18.65 9.91 -18.49
C ALA A 7 -17.34 9.11 -18.49
N GLY A 8 -16.59 9.12 -19.60
CA GLY A 8 -15.30 8.44 -19.69
C GLY A 8 -14.26 8.98 -18.71
N LEU A 9 -14.16 10.31 -18.58
CA LEU A 9 -13.27 10.94 -17.60
C LEU A 9 -13.66 10.62 -16.17
N LEU A 10 -14.97 10.63 -15.87
CA LEU A 10 -15.49 10.29 -14.54
C LEU A 10 -15.20 8.82 -14.19
N THR A 11 -15.45 7.88 -15.10
CA THR A 11 -15.13 6.46 -14.87
C THR A 11 -13.64 6.25 -14.64
N HIS A 12 -12.78 6.91 -15.43
CA HIS A 12 -11.34 6.78 -15.27
C HIS A 12 -10.86 7.38 -13.93
N ALA A 13 -11.38 8.56 -13.56
CA ALA A 13 -11.09 9.18 -12.28
C ALA A 13 -11.52 8.31 -11.10
N LEU A 14 -12.74 7.76 -11.13
CA LEU A 14 -13.25 6.86 -10.10
C LEU A 14 -12.41 5.58 -10.01
N ALA A 15 -12.00 4.99 -11.14
CA ALA A 15 -11.17 3.78 -11.15
C ALA A 15 -9.79 4.00 -10.51
N VAL A 16 -9.20 5.18 -10.66
CA VAL A 16 -7.90 5.52 -10.07
C VAL A 16 -8.02 5.89 -8.59
N VAL A 17 -9.08 6.63 -8.21
CA VAL A 17 -9.24 7.18 -6.86
C VAL A 17 -9.85 6.15 -5.89
N HIS A 18 -10.80 5.33 -6.34
CA HIS A 18 -11.54 4.39 -5.49
C HIS A 18 -10.64 3.38 -4.74
N PRO A 19 -9.66 2.69 -5.37
CA PRO A 19 -8.80 1.74 -4.66
C PRO A 19 -7.95 2.42 -3.58
N GLN A 20 -7.53 3.66 -3.80
CA GLN A 20 -6.66 4.40 -2.89
C GLN A 20 -7.39 4.82 -1.61
N LEU A 21 -8.68 5.18 -1.73
CA LEU A 21 -9.53 5.50 -0.58
C LEU A 21 -9.89 4.24 0.21
N VAL A 22 -10.29 3.16 -0.46
CA VAL A 22 -10.78 1.95 0.22
C VAL A 22 -9.66 1.15 0.89
N ALA A 23 -8.47 1.09 0.28
CA ALA A 23 -7.35 0.29 0.81
C ALA A 23 -6.90 0.72 2.22
N ALA A 24 -7.20 1.96 2.64
CA ALA A 24 -6.78 2.49 3.94
C ALA A 24 -7.91 2.63 4.97
N VAL A 25 -9.19 2.55 4.58
CA VAL A 25 -10.33 2.94 5.45
C VAL A 25 -10.75 1.83 6.43
N GLY A 26 -10.12 0.65 6.41
CA GLY A 26 -10.50 -0.47 7.27
C GLY A 26 -9.40 -1.12 8.11
N ILE A 27 -8.13 -0.79 7.87
CA ILE A 27 -6.98 -1.50 8.45
C ILE A 27 -6.07 -0.49 9.13
N GLY A 28 -5.85 -0.64 10.43
CA GLY A 28 -4.94 0.23 11.18
C GLY A 28 -3.51 0.08 10.65
N LEU A 29 -2.89 1.18 10.27
CA LEU A 29 -1.49 1.21 9.84
C LEU A 29 -0.65 1.79 10.98
N SER A 30 0.30 1.01 11.47
CA SER A 30 1.20 1.46 12.53
C SER A 30 2.66 1.27 12.12
N PRO A 31 3.52 2.28 12.33
CA PRO A 31 4.96 2.07 12.34
C PRO A 31 5.29 1.21 13.57
N ARG A 32 5.50 -0.09 13.35
CA ARG A 32 6.01 -1.00 14.40
C ARG A 32 7.52 -0.83 14.55
N PRO A 33 8.08 -1.13 15.74
CA PRO A 33 9.50 -1.01 16.01
C PRO A 33 10.34 -1.82 15.02
N ALA A 34 11.59 -1.40 14.84
CA ALA A 34 12.54 -2.07 13.95
C ALA A 34 12.64 -3.57 14.32
N GLY A 35 12.29 -4.43 13.37
CA GLY A 35 12.42 -5.88 13.47
C GLY A 35 13.14 -6.46 12.25
N GLU A 36 13.49 -7.75 12.31
CA GLU A 36 14.19 -8.45 11.23
C GLU A 36 13.43 -8.36 9.90
N LEU A 37 12.10 -8.54 9.92
CA LEU A 37 11.26 -8.42 8.72
C LEU A 37 11.31 -7.03 8.09
N ARG A 38 11.24 -5.96 8.89
CA ARG A 38 11.38 -4.59 8.38
C ARG A 38 12.74 -4.38 7.72
N THR A 39 13.80 -4.87 8.37
CA THR A 39 15.17 -4.76 7.87
C THR A 39 15.35 -5.53 6.57
N ALA A 40 14.83 -6.76 6.50
CA ALA A 40 14.87 -7.60 5.31
C ALA A 40 14.11 -6.97 4.13
N LEU A 41 12.92 -6.39 4.36
CA LEU A 41 12.14 -5.72 3.33
C LEU A 41 12.82 -4.45 2.81
N LEU A 42 13.43 -3.66 3.70
CA LEU A 42 14.22 -2.49 3.31
C LEU A 42 15.45 -2.89 2.50
N ALA A 43 16.17 -3.93 2.92
CA ALA A 43 17.32 -4.45 2.20
C ALA A 43 16.94 -4.99 0.82
N LEU A 44 15.81 -5.70 0.71
CA LEU A 44 15.29 -6.19 -0.57
C LEU A 44 14.97 -5.03 -1.52
N ALA A 45 14.24 -4.02 -1.03
CA ALA A 45 13.92 -2.84 -1.83
C ALA A 45 15.18 -2.10 -2.30
N GLN A 46 16.20 -1.99 -1.44
CA GLN A 46 17.49 -1.40 -1.81
C GLN A 46 18.22 -2.22 -2.89
N ARG A 47 18.24 -3.56 -2.76
CA ARG A 47 18.85 -4.46 -3.75
C ARG A 47 18.18 -4.33 -5.13
N ASP A 48 16.86 -4.14 -5.16
CA ASP A 48 16.08 -4.01 -6.39
C ASP A 48 16.03 -2.56 -6.92
N GLY A 49 16.74 -1.62 -6.28
CA GLY A 49 16.77 -0.21 -6.68
C GLY A 49 15.47 0.56 -6.42
N ILE A 50 14.56 -0.01 -5.62
CA ILE A 50 13.28 0.59 -5.27
C ILE A 50 13.48 1.52 -4.07
N ARG A 51 13.39 2.83 -4.31
CA ARG A 51 13.38 3.82 -3.23
C ARG A 51 12.05 3.79 -2.48
N VAL A 52 12.08 3.31 -1.24
CA VAL A 52 10.97 3.35 -0.29
C VAL A 52 11.36 4.18 0.93
N ARG A 53 10.42 4.98 1.43
CA ARG A 53 10.61 5.86 2.58
C ARG A 53 10.53 5.08 3.89
N ASP A 54 9.63 4.11 3.97
CA ASP A 54 9.41 3.31 5.18
C ASP A 54 8.64 2.02 4.90
N VAL A 55 8.56 1.16 5.92
CA VAL A 55 7.72 -0.03 5.98
C VAL A 55 6.67 0.16 7.07
N LEU A 56 5.40 0.06 6.71
CA LEU A 56 4.26 0.11 7.63
C LEU A 56 3.67 -1.29 7.81
N PHE A 57 3.18 -1.57 9.01
CA PHE A 57 2.46 -2.80 9.28
C PHE A 57 0.96 -2.53 9.39
N ALA A 58 0.19 -3.34 8.67
CA ALA A 58 -1.27 -3.34 8.67
C ALA A 58 -1.79 -4.35 9.70
N ASP A 59 -2.68 -3.92 10.60
CA ASP A 59 -3.41 -4.77 11.56
C ASP A 59 -4.51 -5.56 10.82
N ALA A 60 -4.07 -6.55 10.04
CA ALA A 60 -4.91 -7.35 9.17
C ALA A 60 -5.40 -8.65 9.86
N SER A 61 -4.66 -9.13 10.85
CA SER A 61 -4.94 -10.34 11.62
C SER A 61 -6.35 -10.36 12.24
N ARG A 62 -6.92 -9.19 12.56
CA ARG A 62 -8.31 -9.07 13.05
C ARG A 62 -9.39 -9.42 12.03
N ARG A 63 -9.07 -9.37 10.74
CA ARG A 63 -10.05 -9.54 9.64
C ARG A 63 -9.71 -10.70 8.72
N THR A 64 -8.45 -11.15 8.69
CA THR A 64 -8.00 -12.20 7.79
C THR A 64 -6.76 -12.91 8.32
N THR A 65 -6.56 -14.14 7.89
CA THR A 65 -5.31 -14.92 8.07
C THR A 65 -4.45 -14.92 6.81
N ALA A 66 -4.88 -14.22 5.74
CA ALA A 66 -4.14 -14.15 4.49
C ALA A 66 -2.82 -13.37 4.67
N LEU A 67 -1.81 -13.79 3.92
CA LEU A 67 -0.50 -13.14 3.86
C LEU A 67 -0.51 -12.12 2.71
N ASN A 68 -0.06 -10.89 2.97
CA ASN A 68 0.04 -9.88 1.92
C ASN A 68 1.10 -8.81 2.24
N ALA A 69 1.74 -8.30 1.19
CA ALA A 69 2.56 -7.12 1.22
C ALA A 69 2.46 -6.39 -0.12
N TYR A 70 2.39 -5.06 -0.09
CA TYR A 70 2.31 -4.24 -1.29
C TYR A 70 3.05 -2.92 -1.13
N VAL A 71 3.36 -2.27 -2.24
CA VAL A 71 3.93 -0.92 -2.26
C VAL A 71 2.83 0.10 -2.49
N SER A 72 2.79 1.15 -1.69
CA SER A 72 1.84 2.26 -1.79
C SER A 72 2.59 3.58 -1.90
N GLY A 73 1.96 4.60 -2.49
CA GLY A 73 2.53 5.93 -2.66
C GLY A 73 3.22 6.15 -4.00
N PHE A 74 3.61 7.40 -4.26
CA PHE A 74 4.15 7.84 -5.55
C PHE A 74 5.52 8.51 -5.40
N GLY A 75 6.44 8.22 -6.33
CA GLY A 75 7.80 8.75 -6.31
C GLY A 75 8.54 8.50 -4.98
N ALA A 76 9.04 9.57 -4.36
CA ALA A 76 9.78 9.51 -3.09
C ALA A 76 8.92 9.20 -1.85
N THR A 77 7.60 9.17 -1.99
CA THR A 77 6.67 8.85 -0.89
C THR A 77 6.27 7.37 -0.84
N ARG A 78 6.85 6.55 -1.73
CA ARG A 78 6.61 5.10 -1.76
C ARG A 78 6.95 4.48 -0.41
N ARG A 79 6.08 3.59 0.05
CA ARG A 79 6.20 2.85 1.31
C ARG A 79 5.76 1.43 1.10
N ILE A 80 6.41 0.49 1.79
CA ILE A 80 5.98 -0.90 1.83
C ILE A 80 4.91 -1.01 2.91
N VAL A 81 3.81 -1.69 2.61
CA VAL A 81 2.79 -2.05 3.59
C VAL A 81 2.78 -3.57 3.68
N ALA A 82 3.09 -4.10 4.86
CA ALA A 82 3.12 -5.53 5.16
C ALA A 82 2.01 -5.87 6.15
N TYR A 83 1.32 -7.00 5.99
CA TYR A 83 0.34 -7.45 6.97
C TYR A 83 1.05 -8.01 8.21
N ASP A 84 0.45 -7.80 9.39
CA ASP A 84 0.93 -8.38 10.63
C ASP A 84 0.81 -9.91 10.70
N THR A 85 0.00 -10.51 9.80
CA THR A 85 -0.09 -11.96 9.58
C THR A 85 1.17 -12.59 8.98
N LEU A 86 2.13 -11.78 8.50
CA LEU A 86 3.43 -12.24 8.00
C LEU A 86 4.44 -12.58 9.11
N LEU A 87 4.11 -12.26 10.36
CA LEU A 87 4.91 -12.53 11.55
C LEU A 87 4.45 -13.83 12.22
#